data_AF-A0A3A9UQD0-F1
#
_entry.id   AF-A0A3A9UQD0-F1
#
_cell.length_a   1.000
_cell.length_b   1.000
_cell.length_c   1.000
_cell.angle_alpha   90.00
_cell.angle_beta   90.00
_cell.angle_gamma   90.00
#
_symmetry.space_group_name_H-M   'P 1'
#
loop_
_entity.id
_entity.type
_entity.pdbx_description
1 polymer ?
#
loop_
_entity_poly.entity_id
_entity_poly.type
_entity_poly.pdbx_seq_one_letter_code
_entity_poly.pdbx_strand_id
1 'polypeptide(L)'
;MLKIIGKLNSDLQKKILPEKIDDEKVIGFFVDYSDMDIFLNALFGTIYFNESIEKVNFELIFITNELFISLDLIEKGYKTICFFKFYSIPNLIYQIPYVDNWYDYKDAQSFTIFS
;
A
#
# COMPACT_ATOMS: atom_id res chain seq x y z
N MET A 1 -3.67 12.18 3.51
CA MET A 1 -3.94 11.38 2.29
C MET A 1 -2.96 10.24 2.25
N LEU A 2 -3.38 9.04 1.87
CA LEU A 2 -2.45 7.92 1.74
C LEU A 2 -1.87 7.93 0.33
N LYS A 3 -0.57 7.71 0.17
CA LYS A 3 0.06 7.71 -1.15
C LYS A 3 0.63 6.33 -1.42
N ILE A 4 0.25 5.70 -2.53
CA ILE A 4 0.80 4.40 -2.93
C ILE A 4 1.90 4.67 -3.92
N ILE A 5 3.08 4.17 -3.58
CA ILE A 5 4.28 4.26 -4.39
C ILE A 5 4.24 3.25 -5.52
N GLY A 6 3.80 2.02 -5.22
CA GLY A 6 3.69 0.94 -6.18
C GLY A 6 3.28 -0.36 -5.50
N LYS A 7 2.95 -1.37 -6.31
CA LYS A 7 2.64 -2.73 -5.83
C LYS A 7 3.92 -3.46 -5.48
N LEU A 8 3.84 -4.29 -4.46
CA LEU A 8 4.88 -5.29 -4.17
C LEU A 8 4.85 -6.36 -5.25
N ASN A 9 6.04 -6.78 -5.70
CA ASN A 9 6.16 -7.99 -6.52
C ASN A 9 5.73 -9.24 -5.70
N SER A 10 5.34 -10.31 -6.39
CA SER A 10 4.78 -11.52 -5.77
C SER A 10 5.76 -12.21 -4.80
N ASP A 11 7.05 -12.16 -5.08
CA ASP A 11 8.07 -12.82 -4.28
C ASP A 11 8.29 -12.09 -2.95
N LEU A 12 8.29 -10.75 -2.98
CA LEU A 12 8.40 -9.92 -1.80
C LEU A 12 7.13 -10.00 -0.95
N GLN A 13 5.95 -9.99 -1.60
CA GLN A 13 4.68 -10.20 -0.91
C GLN A 13 4.69 -11.53 -0.15
N LYS A 14 5.11 -12.64 -0.76
CA LYS A 14 5.18 -13.95 -0.08
C LYS A 14 6.17 -13.98 1.09
N LYS A 15 7.26 -13.22 1.02
CA LYS A 15 8.27 -13.16 2.10
C LYS A 15 7.80 -12.38 3.32
N ILE A 16 6.98 -11.35 3.10
CA ILE A 16 6.59 -10.38 4.14
C ILE A 16 5.21 -10.72 4.71
N LEU A 17 4.29 -11.16 3.85
CA LEU A 17 2.92 -11.44 4.26
C LEU A 17 2.92 -12.59 5.26
N PRO A 18 2.39 -12.40 6.47
CA PRO A 18 2.34 -13.45 7.47
C PRO A 18 1.61 -14.69 6.92
N GLU A 19 2.12 -15.89 7.21
CA GLU A 19 1.53 -17.17 6.73
C GLU A 19 0.04 -17.33 7.08
N LYS A 20 -0.47 -16.58 8.07
CA LYS A 20 -1.87 -16.58 8.48
C LYS A 20 -2.79 -15.76 7.58
N ILE A 21 -2.25 -14.98 6.65
CA ILE A 21 -2.98 -14.12 5.73
C ILE A 21 -2.78 -14.68 4.32
N ASP A 22 -3.58 -15.69 3.97
CA ASP A 22 -3.65 -16.22 2.60
C ASP A 22 -5.02 -15.86 2.02
N ASP A 23 -5.07 -14.77 1.26
CA ASP A 23 -6.29 -14.27 0.63
C ASP A 23 -5.92 -13.64 -0.72
N GLU A 24 -6.49 -14.17 -1.81
CA GLU A 24 -6.27 -13.70 -3.18
C GLU A 24 -6.64 -12.22 -3.38
N LYS A 25 -7.38 -11.64 -2.44
CA LYS A 25 -7.77 -10.23 -2.44
C LYS A 25 -6.86 -9.34 -1.60
N VAL A 26 -5.74 -9.86 -1.13
CA VAL A 26 -4.74 -9.08 -0.38
C VAL A 26 -3.61 -8.67 -1.30
N ILE A 27 -3.35 -7.35 -1.34
CA ILE A 27 -2.30 -6.77 -2.18
C ILE A 27 -1.39 -5.93 -1.29
N GLY A 28 -0.09 -6.19 -1.41
CA GLY A 28 0.96 -5.39 -0.76
C GLY A 28 1.30 -4.16 -1.58
N PHE A 29 1.46 -3.02 -0.90
CA PHE A 29 1.91 -1.78 -1.50
C PHE A 29 3.02 -1.13 -0.70
N PHE A 30 3.93 -0.49 -1.41
CA PHE A 30 4.77 0.54 -0.84
C PHE A 30 3.91 1.79 -0.64
N VAL A 31 3.91 2.32 0.58
CA VAL A 31 3.03 3.40 0.97
C VAL A 31 3.84 4.52 1.58
N ASP A 32 3.49 5.75 1.23
CA ASP A 32 3.88 6.99 1.89
C ASP A 32 2.65 7.57 2.61
N TYR A 33 2.75 7.72 3.91
CA TYR A 33 1.71 8.22 4.82
C TYR A 33 2.12 9.56 5.44
N SER A 34 2.96 10.36 4.78
CA SER A 34 3.41 11.66 5.31
C SER A 34 2.30 12.63 5.69
N ASP A 35 1.14 12.46 5.04
CA ASP A 35 0.02 13.38 5.14
C ASP A 35 -1.13 12.83 5.99
N MET A 36 -0.95 11.68 6.69
CA MET A 36 -1.94 11.14 7.64
C MET A 36 -1.40 9.99 8.49
N ASP A 37 -1.98 9.82 9.68
CA ASP A 37 -1.82 8.59 10.44
C ASP A 37 -2.62 7.45 9.82
N ILE A 38 -2.09 6.23 9.89
CA ILE A 38 -2.76 5.01 9.45
C ILE A 38 -2.84 4.00 10.61
N PHE A 39 -4.00 3.35 10.72
CA PHE A 39 -4.27 2.35 11.76
C PHE A 39 -4.69 1.04 11.10
N LEU A 40 -4.36 -0.08 11.73
CA LEU A 40 -4.88 -1.38 11.32
C LEU A 40 -6.41 -1.37 11.35
N ASN A 41 -7.01 -2.08 10.41
CA ASN A 41 -8.44 -2.18 10.15
C ASN A 41 -9.09 -0.86 9.72
N ALA A 42 -8.30 0.16 9.37
CA ALA A 42 -8.82 1.35 8.72
C ALA A 42 -9.48 0.96 7.39
N LEU A 43 -10.68 1.48 7.16
CA LEU A 43 -11.43 1.28 5.92
C LEU A 43 -11.18 2.44 4.96
N PHE A 44 -11.11 2.10 3.68
CA PHE A 44 -10.89 3.05 2.61
C PHE A 44 -11.92 2.86 1.50
N GLY A 45 -12.32 3.98 0.87
CA GLY A 45 -13.50 4.05 0.00
C GLY A 45 -13.25 4.47 -1.46
N THR A 46 -12.10 5.07 -1.75
CA THR A 46 -11.85 5.72 -3.04
C THR A 46 -10.40 5.59 -3.45
N ILE A 47 -10.18 5.33 -4.74
CA ILE A 47 -8.87 5.34 -5.40
C ILE A 47 -8.84 6.49 -6.41
N TYR A 48 -7.73 7.24 -6.39
CA TYR A 48 -7.41 8.25 -7.38
C TYR A 48 -6.15 7.80 -8.12
N PHE A 49 -6.19 7.81 -9.45
CA PHE A 49 -5.05 7.43 -10.29
C PHE A 49 -5.07 8.27 -11.57
N ASN A 50 -4.08 9.15 -11.74
CA ASN A 50 -4.07 10.17 -12.78
C ASN A 50 -5.38 10.98 -12.77
N GLU A 51 -6.14 10.98 -13.87
CA GLU A 51 -7.45 11.63 -14.00
C GLU A 51 -8.62 10.69 -13.67
N SER A 52 -8.35 9.44 -13.27
CA SER A 52 -9.36 8.43 -12.99
C SER A 52 -9.67 8.33 -11.50
N ILE A 53 -10.95 8.07 -11.20
CA ILE A 53 -11.47 7.90 -9.84
C ILE A 53 -12.34 6.64 -9.81
N GLU A 54 -12.12 5.78 -8.83
CA GLU A 54 -12.94 4.57 -8.63
C GLU A 54 -13.31 4.42 -7.16
N LYS A 55 -14.59 4.14 -6.87
CA LYS A 55 -15.07 3.84 -5.52
C LYS A 55 -14.86 2.35 -5.23
N VAL A 56 -14.23 2.04 -4.12
CA VAL A 56 -13.92 0.68 -3.70
C VAL A 56 -13.84 0.60 -2.19
N ASN A 57 -14.32 -0.49 -1.61
CA ASN A 57 -14.10 -0.77 -0.20
C ASN A 57 -12.89 -1.67 -0.03
N PHE A 58 -11.95 -1.25 0.80
CA PHE A 58 -10.79 -2.06 1.19
C PHE A 58 -10.32 -1.70 2.59
N GLU A 59 -9.59 -2.61 3.21
CA GLU A 59 -9.19 -2.54 4.62
C GLU A 59 -7.68 -2.72 4.75
N LEU A 60 -7.02 -1.91 5.58
CA LEU A 60 -5.62 -2.11 5.95
C LEU A 60 -5.51 -3.24 6.98
N ILE A 61 -5.03 -4.40 6.57
CA ILE A 61 -5.01 -5.59 7.44
C ILE A 61 -3.64 -5.85 8.06
N PHE A 62 -2.58 -5.31 7.46
CA PHE A 62 -1.23 -5.50 7.97
C PHE A 62 -0.33 -4.33 7.56
N ILE A 63 0.48 -3.87 8.51
CA ILE A 63 1.54 -2.89 8.32
C ILE A 63 2.82 -3.57 8.75
N THR A 64 3.86 -3.53 7.93
CA THR A 64 5.15 -4.03 8.35
C THR A 64 5.71 -3.14 9.45
N ASN A 65 5.82 -3.68 10.67
CA ASN A 65 6.55 -3.03 11.76
C ASN A 65 8.07 -3.07 11.52
N GLU A 66 8.52 -4.09 10.79
CA GLU A 66 9.91 -4.25 10.38
C GLU A 66 10.07 -3.67 8.99
N LEU A 67 10.66 -2.50 8.99
CA LEU A 67 11.27 -1.96 7.81
C LEU A 67 12.42 -2.91 7.40
N PHE A 68 12.68 -3.03 6.10
CA PHE A 68 13.78 -3.82 5.53
C PHE A 68 15.19 -3.39 6.00
N ILE A 69 15.28 -2.45 6.96
CA ILE A 69 16.47 -1.83 7.54
C ILE A 69 16.20 -1.55 9.04
N SER A 70 17.23 -1.53 9.90
CA SER A 70 17.10 -1.12 11.31
C SER A 70 16.35 0.20 11.44
N LEU A 71 15.50 0.36 12.47
CA LEU A 71 14.80 1.61 12.80
C LEU A 71 15.73 2.84 12.80
N ASP A 72 17.01 2.63 13.13
CA ASP A 72 18.04 3.69 13.19
C ASP A 72 18.57 4.14 11.81
N LEU A 73 18.36 3.33 10.76
CA LEU A 73 18.85 3.56 9.40
C LEU A 73 17.77 4.08 8.46
N ILE A 74 16.56 4.23 8.97
CA ILE A 74 15.44 4.77 8.22
C ILE A 74 15.36 6.22 8.61
N GLU A 75 15.74 7.07 7.66
CA GLU A 75 15.42 8.50 7.75
C GLU A 75 13.97 8.60 8.24
N LYS A 76 13.74 9.33 9.33
CA LYS A 76 12.40 9.57 9.88
C LYS A 76 11.46 9.87 8.72
N GLY A 77 10.67 8.88 8.36
CA GLY A 77 10.11 8.80 7.03
C GLY A 77 8.81 8.06 7.12
N TYR A 78 7.78 8.69 6.59
CA TYR A 78 6.42 8.19 6.61
C TYR A 78 6.22 7.10 5.54
N LYS A 79 7.19 6.21 5.33
CA LYS A 79 7.14 5.18 4.29
C LYS A 79 7.16 3.78 4.91
N THR A 80 6.26 2.92 4.45
CA THR A 80 6.17 1.53 4.95
C THR A 80 5.56 0.61 3.87
N ILE A 81 5.50 -0.68 4.16
CA ILE A 81 4.74 -1.64 3.37
C ILE A 81 3.42 -1.91 4.09
N CYS A 82 2.32 -1.71 3.36
CA CYS A 82 0.98 -1.95 3.83
C CYS A 82 0.33 -3.02 2.96
N PHE A 83 -0.46 -3.89 3.59
CA PHE A 83 -1.28 -4.87 2.89
C PHE A 83 -2.74 -4.52 3.08
N PHE A 84 -3.44 -4.42 1.95
CA PHE A 84 -4.85 -4.11 1.94
C PHE A 84 -5.64 -5.29 1.43
N LYS A 85 -6.73 -5.59 2.13
CA LYS A 85 -7.74 -6.56 1.71
C LYS A 85 -8.85 -5.83 0.96
N PHE A 86 -9.06 -6.22 -0.29
CA PHE A 86 -10.14 -5.70 -1.12
C PHE A 86 -11.38 -6.58 -1.02
N TYR A 87 -12.57 -6.01 -0.97
CA TYR A 87 -13.80 -6.80 -1.17
C TYR A 87 -13.96 -7.22 -2.64
N SER A 88 -13.61 -6.29 -3.54
CA SER A 88 -13.48 -6.48 -4.97
C SER A 88 -12.28 -5.66 -5.44
N ILE A 89 -11.31 -6.26 -6.13
CA ILE A 89 -10.13 -5.55 -6.63
C ILE A 89 -10.57 -4.68 -7.82
N PRO A 90 -10.44 -3.35 -7.73
CA PRO A 90 -10.88 -2.44 -8.78
C PRO A 90 -9.87 -2.41 -9.93
N ASN A 91 -10.33 -2.02 -11.12
CA ASN A 91 -9.50 -2.07 -12.32
C ASN A 91 -8.28 -1.14 -12.23
N LEU A 92 -8.41 -0.01 -11.53
CA LEU A 92 -7.30 0.92 -11.28
C LEU A 92 -6.11 0.28 -10.56
N ILE A 93 -6.32 -0.72 -9.70
CA ILE A 93 -5.21 -1.39 -8.99
C ILE A 93 -4.30 -2.16 -9.96
N TYR A 94 -4.85 -2.71 -11.05
CA TYR A 94 -4.03 -3.41 -12.05
C TYR A 94 -3.12 -2.46 -12.83
N GLN A 95 -3.47 -1.16 -12.91
CA GLN A 95 -2.68 -0.14 -13.60
C GLN A 95 -1.48 0.37 -12.78
N ILE A 96 -1.50 0.18 -11.46
CA ILE A 96 -0.37 0.53 -10.59
C ILE A 96 0.83 -0.36 -10.96
N PRO A 97 2.03 0.20 -11.17
CA PRO A 97 3.21 -0.60 -11.47
C PRO A 97 3.68 -1.40 -10.27
N TYR A 98 4.39 -2.49 -10.53
CA TYR A 98 5.20 -3.16 -9.52
C TYR A 98 6.51 -2.38 -9.34
N VAL A 99 6.96 -2.24 -8.10
CA VAL A 99 8.24 -1.59 -7.77
C VAL A 99 9.02 -2.48 -6.82
N ASP A 100 10.35 -2.44 -6.90
CA ASP A 100 11.21 -3.30 -6.08
C ASP A 100 11.65 -2.60 -4.78
N ASN A 101 11.59 -1.26 -4.72
CA ASN A 101 11.93 -0.48 -3.53
C ASN A 101 11.27 0.93 -3.51
N TRP A 102 11.39 1.65 -2.38
CA TRP A 102 10.83 3.00 -2.20
C TRP A 102 11.40 4.08 -3.15
N TYR A 103 12.60 3.85 -3.70
CA TYR A 103 13.37 4.81 -4.49
C TYR A 103 13.31 4.55 -6.00
N ASP A 104 12.62 3.49 -6.46
CA ASP A 104 12.25 3.28 -7.88
C ASP A 104 11.21 4.30 -8.38
N TYR A 105 11.19 5.47 -7.75
CA TYR A 105 10.24 6.54 -7.92
C TYR A 105 10.59 7.36 -9.16
N LYS A 106 9.82 7.17 -10.23
CA LYS A 106 9.73 8.17 -11.30
C LYS A 106 8.37 8.86 -11.34
N ASP A 107 7.26 8.18 -11.00
CA ASP A 107 5.91 8.74 -11.11
C ASP A 107 5.01 8.33 -9.93
N ALA A 108 5.16 9.07 -8.84
CA ALA A 108 4.40 9.01 -7.62
C ALA A 108 2.87 9.09 -7.80
N GLN A 109 2.09 8.09 -7.37
CA GLN A 109 0.63 8.12 -7.49
C GLN A 109 -0.05 8.33 -6.14
N SER A 110 -1.03 9.22 -6.10
CA SER A 110 -1.62 9.74 -4.86
C SER A 110 -3.03 9.19 -4.65
N PHE A 111 -3.31 8.62 -3.48
CA PHE A 111 -4.57 7.96 -3.15
C PHE A 111 -5.32 8.73 -2.05
N THR A 112 -6.11 9.72 -2.43
CA THR A 112 -6.93 10.45 -1.44
C THR A 112 -8.06 9.57 -0.92
N ILE A 113 -8.20 9.45 0.40
CA ILE A 113 -9.33 8.74 1.01
C ILE A 113 -10.02 9.66 2.03
N PHE A 114 -11.35 9.66 1.99
CA PHE A 114 -12.25 10.13 3.04
C PHE A 114 -12.83 8.94 3.80
N SER A 115 -12.97 9.10 5.12
CA SER A 115 -13.89 8.35 5.99
C SER A 115 -15.27 8.97 5.96
#